data_AF-A0A4R0QEE0-F1
#
_entry.id   AF-A0A4R0QEE0-F1
#
_cell.length_a   1.000
_cell.length_b   1.000
_cell.length_c   1.000
_cell.angle_alpha   90.00
_cell.angle_beta   90.00
_cell.angle_gamma   90.00
#
_symmetry.space_group_name_H-M   'P 1'
#
loop_
_entity.id
_entity.type
_entity.pdbx_description
1 polymer ?
#
loop_
_entity_poly.entity_id
_entity_poly.type
_entity_poly.pdbx_seq_one_letter_code
_entity_poly.pdbx_strand_id
1 'polypeptide(L)'
;MREQFQQELTYLQGQLSTMFQEVNLSLEDTLAIFADQDYLRAQAIMEHDRLINQKEQDIEMDCARLIALQQPVVADLRLVISIMQVSSDLERMGDHVASVAKSSIKVTKHQQVPAIEEKFIDMGQKVLNVSRETLSIY
;
A
#
# COMPACT_ATOMS: atom_id res chain seq x y z
N MET A 1 8.37 27.69 14.42
CA MET A 1 9.15 27.12 13.30
C MET A 1 9.35 25.61 13.50
N ARG A 2 10.02 25.15 14.58
CA ARG A 2 10.15 23.70 14.84
C ARG A 2 8.82 22.98 15.12
N GLU A 3 7.89 23.62 15.82
CA GLU A 3 6.58 23.04 16.13
C GLU A 3 5.72 22.80 14.87
N GLN A 4 5.69 23.77 13.96
CA GLN A 4 5.01 23.65 12.66
C GLN A 4 5.60 22.48 11.83
N PHE A 5 6.92 22.39 11.73
CA PHE A 5 7.59 21.27 11.05
C PHE A 5 7.18 19.92 11.65
N GLN A 6 7.15 19.81 12.98
CA GLN A 6 6.77 18.56 13.65
C GLN A 6 5.30 18.20 13.42
N GLN A 7 4.40 19.18 13.36
CA GLN A 7 2.99 18.96 13.03
C GLN A 7 2.83 18.45 11.58
N GLU A 8 3.49 19.07 10.61
CA GLU A 8 3.46 18.63 9.21
C GLU A 8 4.08 17.25 9.03
N LEU A 9 5.17 16.96 9.74
CA LEU A 9 5.81 15.64 9.75
C LEU A 9 4.89 14.57 10.34
N THR A 10 4.21 14.87 11.46
CA THR A 10 3.24 13.96 12.08
C THR A 10 2.06 13.69 11.14
N TYR A 11 1.61 14.71 10.43
CA TYR A 11 0.58 14.57 9.41
C TYR A 11 1.01 13.64 8.27
N LEU A 12 2.21 13.81 7.72
CA LEU A 12 2.77 12.94 6.69
C LEU A 12 2.89 11.49 7.15
N GLN A 13 3.35 11.26 8.38
CA GLN A 13 3.40 9.92 8.99
C GLN A 13 2.01 9.29 9.10
N GLY A 14 0.99 10.09 9.45
CA GLY A 14 -0.41 9.65 9.49
C GLY A 14 -0.95 9.28 8.10
N GLN A 15 -0.64 10.06 7.08
CA GLN A 15 -1.00 9.73 5.68
C GLN A 15 -0.35 8.42 5.24
N LEU A 16 0.95 8.25 5.53
CA LEU A 16 1.68 7.03 5.22
C LEU A 16 1.08 5.80 5.93
N SER A 17 0.76 5.94 7.23
CA SER A 17 0.09 4.86 7.98
C SER A 17 -1.28 4.51 7.40
N THR A 18 -2.03 5.50 6.91
CA THR A 18 -3.34 5.26 6.29
C THR A 18 -3.18 4.52 4.97
N MET A 19 -2.24 4.94 4.12
CA MET A 19 -1.91 4.28 2.86
C MET A 19 -1.46 2.82 3.09
N PHE A 20 -0.66 2.59 4.14
CA PHE A 20 -0.24 1.25 4.55
C PHE A 20 -1.44 0.34 4.87
N GLN A 21 -2.40 0.84 5.65
CA GLN A 21 -3.61 0.10 6.00
C GLN A 21 -4.45 -0.23 4.76
N GLU A 22 -4.59 0.73 3.84
CA GLU A 22 -5.33 0.58 2.58
C GLU A 22 -4.73 -0.49 1.65
N VAL A 23 -3.39 -0.53 1.53
CA VAL A 23 -2.70 -1.58 0.77
C VAL A 23 -2.93 -2.96 1.41
N ASN A 24 -2.87 -3.06 2.73
CA ASN A 24 -3.11 -4.33 3.43
C ASN A 24 -4.55 -4.82 3.30
N LEU A 25 -5.54 -3.93 3.39
CA LEU A 25 -6.94 -4.28 3.16
C LEU A 25 -7.12 -4.83 1.73
N SER A 26 -6.50 -4.20 0.74
CA SER A 26 -6.54 -4.65 -0.65
C SER A 26 -5.89 -6.03 -0.83
N LEU A 27 -4.79 -6.29 -0.12
CA LEU A 27 -4.13 -7.59 -0.10
C LEU A 27 -5.02 -8.67 0.53
N GLU A 28 -5.65 -8.38 1.68
CA GLU A 28 -6.62 -9.29 2.33
C GLU A 28 -7.79 -9.62 1.41
N ASP A 29 -8.37 -8.60 0.77
CA ASP A 29 -9.46 -8.77 -0.18
C ASP A 29 -9.04 -9.60 -1.40
N THR A 30 -7.79 -9.48 -1.84
CA THR A 30 -7.26 -10.27 -2.95
C THR A 30 -7.22 -11.76 -2.60
N LEU A 31 -6.88 -12.12 -1.35
CA LEU A 31 -6.90 -13.53 -0.90
C LEU A 31 -8.31 -14.10 -0.87
N ALA A 32 -9.31 -13.28 -0.52
CA ALA A 32 -10.71 -13.69 -0.53
C ALA A 32 -11.24 -13.97 -1.95
N ILE A 33 -10.71 -13.31 -3.00
CA ILE A 33 -11.14 -13.57 -4.40
C ILE A 33 -10.83 -15.01 -4.82
N PHE A 34 -9.72 -15.58 -4.35
CA PHE A 34 -9.36 -16.97 -4.68
C PHE A 34 -10.32 -18.00 -4.08
N ALA A 35 -11.04 -17.65 -3.00
CA ALA A 35 -12.06 -18.53 -2.42
C ALA A 35 -13.39 -18.45 -3.19
N ASP A 36 -13.85 -17.23 -3.51
CA ASP A 36 -15.25 -16.99 -3.92
C ASP A 36 -15.43 -16.59 -5.40
N GLN A 37 -14.35 -16.37 -6.17
CA GLN A 37 -14.38 -15.85 -7.55
C GLN A 37 -15.20 -14.56 -7.71
N ASP A 38 -15.04 -13.65 -6.74
CA ASP A 38 -15.81 -12.42 -6.67
C ASP A 38 -15.25 -11.34 -7.62
N TYR A 39 -15.85 -11.25 -8.81
CA TYR A 39 -15.51 -10.23 -9.82
C TYR A 39 -15.72 -8.80 -9.30
N LEU A 40 -16.75 -8.56 -8.48
CA LEU A 40 -17.04 -7.23 -7.96
C LEU A 40 -15.95 -6.79 -6.98
N ARG A 41 -15.46 -7.72 -6.15
CA ARG A 41 -14.33 -7.48 -5.26
C ARG A 41 -13.05 -7.18 -6.05
N ALA A 42 -12.76 -7.94 -7.10
CA ALA A 42 -11.60 -7.65 -7.96
C ALA A 42 -11.65 -6.24 -8.57
N GLN A 43 -12.83 -5.82 -9.04
CA GLN A 43 -13.02 -4.48 -9.56
C GLN A 43 -12.85 -3.40 -8.47
N ALA A 44 -13.36 -3.64 -7.27
CA ALA A 44 -13.19 -2.72 -6.14
C ALA A 44 -11.71 -2.52 -5.79
N ILE A 45 -10.90 -3.58 -5.78
CA ILE A 45 -9.44 -3.52 -5.55
C ILE A 45 -8.76 -2.66 -6.62
N MET A 46 -9.10 -2.86 -7.89
CA MET A 46 -8.52 -2.06 -8.99
C MET A 46 -8.89 -0.57 -8.92
N GLU A 47 -10.08 -0.22 -8.42
CA GLU A 47 -10.44 1.19 -8.22
C GLU A 47 -9.77 1.77 -6.97
N HIS A 48 -9.59 0.96 -5.92
CA HIS A 48 -8.91 1.37 -4.70
C HIS A 48 -7.41 1.63 -4.92
N ASP A 49 -6.77 0.86 -5.79
CA ASP A 49 -5.40 1.09 -6.26
C ASP A 49 -5.18 2.51 -6.81
N ARG A 50 -6.15 3.04 -7.58
CA ARG A 50 -6.07 4.43 -8.06
C ARG A 50 -6.07 5.46 -6.93
N LEU A 51 -6.76 5.17 -5.82
CA LEU A 51 -6.78 6.04 -4.65
C LEU A 51 -5.43 5.99 -3.92
N ILE A 52 -4.80 4.83 -3.87
CA ILE A 52 -3.45 4.64 -3.33
C ILE A 52 -2.45 5.46 -4.15
N ASN A 53 -2.53 5.42 -5.48
CA ASN A 53 -1.65 6.20 -6.36
C ASN A 53 -1.84 7.71 -6.17
N GLN A 54 -3.08 8.17 -5.97
CA GLN A 54 -3.33 9.58 -5.67
C GLN A 54 -2.73 9.99 -4.32
N LYS A 55 -2.83 9.14 -3.30
CA LYS A 55 -2.22 9.41 -1.98
C LYS A 55 -0.71 9.45 -2.03
N GLU A 56 -0.08 8.60 -2.83
CA GLU A 56 1.37 8.64 -3.04
C GLU A 56 1.80 10.00 -3.60
N GLN A 57 1.10 10.50 -4.63
CA GLN A 57 1.37 11.81 -5.22
C GLN A 57 1.14 12.96 -4.23
N ASP A 58 0.08 12.87 -3.42
CA ASP A 58 -0.22 13.87 -2.40
C ASP A 58 0.89 13.89 -1.32
N ILE A 59 1.34 12.73 -0.85
CA ILE A 59 2.46 12.59 0.10
C ILE A 59 3.75 13.14 -0.51
N GLU A 60 4.05 12.84 -1.78
CA GLU A 60 5.24 13.33 -2.47
C GLU A 60 5.23 14.87 -2.55
N MET A 61 4.09 15.45 -2.92
CA MET A 61 3.91 16.90 -3.01
C MET A 61 4.06 17.58 -1.65
N ASP A 62 3.48 17.01 -0.59
CA ASP A 62 3.57 17.55 0.76
C ASP A 62 5.00 17.44 1.32
N CYS A 63 5.71 16.35 1.04
CA CYS A 63 7.13 16.21 1.37
C CYS A 63 7.98 17.26 0.66
N ALA A 64 7.78 17.46 -0.64
CA ALA A 64 8.49 18.48 -1.41
C ALA A 64 8.23 19.90 -0.88
N ARG A 65 6.97 20.20 -0.53
CA ARG A 65 6.56 21.46 0.10
C ARG A 65 7.25 21.65 1.45
N LEU A 66 7.26 20.63 2.30
CA LEU A 66 7.89 20.67 3.62
C LEU A 66 9.40 20.96 3.51
N ILE A 67 10.09 20.30 2.58
CA ILE A 67 11.51 20.53 2.30
C ILE A 67 11.75 21.98 1.84
N ALA A 68 10.94 22.46 0.90
CA ALA A 68 11.08 23.80 0.34
C ALA A 68 10.83 24.92 1.37
N LEU A 69 9.84 24.75 2.24
CA LEU A 69 9.44 25.77 3.21
C LEU A 69 10.26 25.75 4.50
N GLN A 70 10.63 24.57 4.99
CA GLN A 70 11.26 24.43 6.32
C GLN A 70 12.77 24.16 6.24
N GLN A 71 13.32 23.79 5.08
CA GLN A 71 14.74 23.52 4.86
C GLN A 71 15.37 22.65 5.98
N PRO A 72 14.82 21.44 6.24
CA PRO A 72 15.21 20.62 7.38
C PRO A 72 16.69 20.23 7.33
N VAL A 73 17.31 20.13 8.50
CA VAL A 73 18.69 19.63 8.64
C VAL A 73 18.74 18.12 8.41
N VAL A 74 19.95 17.58 8.22
CA VAL A 74 20.22 16.21 7.72
C VAL A 74 19.35 15.11 8.34
N ALA A 75 19.12 15.09 9.66
CA ALA A 75 18.31 14.05 10.29
C ALA A 75 16.83 14.12 9.86
N ASP A 76 16.25 15.32 9.94
CA ASP A 76 14.87 15.60 9.56
C ASP A 76 14.66 15.45 8.05
N LEU A 77 15.62 15.90 7.24
CA LEU A 77 15.59 15.74 5.78
C LEU A 77 15.57 14.25 5.38
N ARG A 78 16.41 13.42 6.01
CA ARG A 78 16.41 11.98 5.76
C ARG A 78 15.06 11.36 6.08
N LEU A 79 14.42 11.78 7.17
CA LEU A 79 13.10 11.27 7.53
C LEU A 79 12.04 11.62 6.49
N VAL A 80 12.00 12.85 6.00
CA VAL A 80 11.07 13.26 4.94
C VAL A 80 11.31 12.48 3.65
N ILE A 81 12.58 12.29 3.26
CA ILE A 81 12.93 11.47 2.09
C ILE A 81 12.51 10.01 2.30
N SER A 82 12.69 9.45 3.50
CA SER A 82 12.25 8.10 3.80
C SER A 82 10.73 7.95 3.68
N ILE A 83 9.94 8.95 4.08
CA ILE A 83 8.49 8.93 3.89
C ILE A 83 8.14 8.85 2.41
N MET A 84 8.78 9.65 1.55
CA MET A 84 8.57 9.59 0.09
C MET A 84 8.94 8.22 -0.50
N GLN A 85 10.05 7.63 -0.04
CA GLN A 85 10.47 6.33 -0.54
C GLN A 85 9.49 5.22 -0.13
N VAL A 86 9.06 5.24 1.13
CA VAL A 86 8.11 4.24 1.64
C VAL A 86 6.74 4.42 0.98
N SER A 87 6.27 5.64 0.70
CA SER A 87 5.01 5.83 -0.03
C SER A 87 5.09 5.25 -1.44
N SER A 88 6.20 5.46 -2.16
CA SER A 88 6.42 4.85 -3.48
C SER A 88 6.47 3.32 -3.42
N ASP A 89 7.09 2.74 -2.39
CA ASP A 89 7.11 1.28 -2.21
C ASP A 89 5.71 0.72 -1.88
N LEU A 90 4.89 1.46 -1.13
CA LEU A 90 3.50 1.08 -0.84
C LEU A 90 2.61 1.16 -2.07
N GLU A 91 2.80 2.16 -2.93
CA GLU A 91 2.10 2.25 -4.22
C GLU A 91 2.39 1.02 -5.08
N ARG A 92 3.65 0.64 -5.22
CA ARG A 92 4.05 -0.57 -5.95
C ARG A 92 3.45 -1.85 -5.38
N MET A 93 3.33 -1.94 -4.05
CA MET A 93 2.64 -3.04 -3.41
C MET A 93 1.15 -3.07 -3.80
N GLY A 94 0.47 -1.93 -3.80
CA GLY A 94 -0.90 -1.78 -4.30
C GLY A 94 -1.05 -2.25 -5.75
N ASP A 95 -0.16 -1.78 -6.62
CA ASP A 95 -0.12 -2.11 -8.05
C ASP A 95 0.00 -3.64 -8.29
N HIS A 96 0.83 -4.30 -7.49
CA HIS A 96 0.98 -5.76 -7.50
C HIS A 96 -0.29 -6.47 -7.05
N VAL A 97 -0.92 -5.98 -5.97
CA VAL A 97 -2.19 -6.51 -5.46
C VAL A 97 -3.30 -6.39 -6.52
N ALA A 98 -3.45 -5.22 -7.14
CA ALA A 98 -4.41 -5.00 -8.22
C ALA A 98 -4.14 -5.89 -9.44
N SER A 99 -2.86 -6.10 -9.79
CA SER A 99 -2.46 -7.01 -10.87
C SER A 99 -2.82 -8.47 -10.59
N VAL A 100 -2.67 -8.92 -9.34
CA VAL A 100 -3.08 -10.26 -8.90
C VAL A 100 -4.60 -10.40 -8.94
N ALA A 101 -5.35 -9.44 -8.42
CA ALA A 101 -6.81 -9.42 -8.47
C ALA A 101 -7.35 -9.42 -9.93
N LYS A 102 -6.71 -8.67 -10.82
CA LYS A 102 -7.02 -8.69 -12.26
C LYS A 102 -6.67 -10.01 -12.94
N SER A 103 -5.68 -10.73 -12.42
CA SER A 103 -5.28 -12.03 -12.97
C SER A 103 -6.22 -13.14 -12.49
N SER A 104 -6.70 -13.08 -11.25
CA SER A 104 -7.63 -14.08 -10.69
C SER A 104 -8.96 -14.11 -11.45
N ILE A 105 -9.49 -12.96 -11.89
CA ILE A 105 -10.72 -12.91 -12.72
C ILE A 105 -10.56 -13.52 -14.13
N LYS A 106 -9.32 -13.62 -14.65
CA LYS A 106 -9.07 -14.23 -15.96
C LYS A 106 -9.02 -15.75 -15.90
N VAL A 107 -8.80 -16.32 -14.72
CA VAL A 107 -8.80 -17.77 -14.51
C VAL A 107 -10.24 -18.25 -14.53
N THR A 108 -10.61 -18.97 -15.60
CA THR A 108 -11.94 -19.57 -15.70
C THR A 108 -12.03 -20.83 -14.83
N LYS A 109 -13.24 -21.24 -14.41
CA LYS A 109 -13.46 -22.47 -13.60
C LYS A 109 -12.80 -23.73 -14.16
N HIS A 110 -12.62 -23.82 -15.48
CA HIS A 110 -12.00 -24.98 -16.15
C HIS A 110 -10.46 -24.96 -16.13
N GLN A 111 -9.86 -23.84 -15.71
CA GLN A 111 -8.41 -23.64 -15.60
C GLN A 111 -7.93 -23.65 -14.15
N GLN A 112 -8.82 -23.89 -13.19
CA GLN A 112 -8.49 -23.93 -11.78
C GLN A 112 -7.68 -25.18 -11.45
N VAL A 113 -6.60 -24.98 -10.71
CA VAL A 113 -5.80 -26.03 -10.12
C VAL A 113 -5.76 -25.75 -8.62
N PRO A 114 -6.59 -26.42 -7.79
CA PRO A 114 -6.72 -26.11 -6.37
C PRO A 114 -5.39 -26.09 -5.61
N ALA A 115 -4.47 -26.99 -5.96
CA ALA A 115 -3.13 -27.03 -5.37
C ALA A 115 -2.25 -25.80 -5.67
N ILE A 116 -2.55 -25.04 -6.73
CA ILE A 116 -1.89 -23.77 -7.05
C ILE A 116 -2.55 -22.63 -6.27
N GLU A 117 -3.89 -22.60 -6.21
CA GLU A 117 -4.65 -21.58 -5.45
C GLU A 117 -4.29 -21.62 -3.97
N GLU A 118 -4.18 -22.81 -3.37
CA GLU A 118 -3.75 -22.98 -1.97
C GLU A 118 -2.35 -22.40 -1.72
N LYS A 119 -1.42 -22.56 -2.65
CA LYS A 119 -0.07 -21.97 -2.56
C LYS A 119 -0.09 -20.45 -2.65
N PHE A 120 -0.93 -19.88 -3.52
CA PHE A 120 -1.09 -18.43 -3.60
C PHE A 120 -1.66 -17.85 -2.30
N ILE A 121 -2.62 -18.55 -1.68
CA ILE A 121 -3.18 -18.17 -0.39
C ILE A 121 -2.11 -18.22 0.71
N ASP A 122 -1.33 -19.32 0.80
CA ASP A 122 -0.23 -19.45 1.77
C ASP A 122 0.84 -18.35 1.58
N MET A 123 1.24 -18.09 0.34
CA MET A 123 2.18 -17.00 0.03
C MET A 123 1.63 -15.63 0.42
N GLY A 124 0.37 -15.36 0.10
CA GLY A 124 -0.29 -14.10 0.46
C GLY A 124 -0.41 -13.91 1.97
N GLN A 125 -0.74 -14.96 2.71
CA GLN A 125 -0.81 -14.92 4.16
C GLN A 125 0.55 -14.61 4.80
N LYS A 126 1.64 -15.13 4.23
CA LYS A 126 3.01 -14.80 4.67
C LYS A 126 3.33 -13.32 4.44
N VAL A 127 2.96 -12.78 3.28
CA VAL A 127 3.14 -11.35 2.99
C VAL A 127 2.34 -10.49 3.98
N LEU A 128 1.09 -10.86 4.27
CA LEU A 128 0.28 -10.16 5.28
C LEU A 128 0.91 -10.18 6.67
N ASN A 129 1.49 -11.31 7.08
CA ASN A 129 2.15 -11.41 8.38
C ASN A 129 3.36 -10.48 8.47
N VAL A 130 4.24 -10.49 7.45
CA VAL A 130 5.40 -9.59 7.38
C VAL A 130 4.95 -8.12 7.37
N SER A 131 3.90 -7.81 6.62
CA SER A 131 3.35 -6.45 6.55
C SER A 131 2.78 -5.99 7.91
N ARG A 132 2.01 -6.83 8.60
CA ARG A 132 1.48 -6.54 9.95
C ARG A 132 2.58 -6.38 10.99
N GLU A 133 3.61 -7.22 10.95
CA GLU A 133 4.79 -7.07 11.80
C GLU A 133 5.49 -5.73 11.56
N THR A 134 5.63 -5.33 10.29
CA THR A 134 6.22 -4.04 9.91
C THR A 134 5.40 -2.87 10.45
N LEU A 135 4.06 -2.94 10.39
CA LEU A 135 3.18 -1.91 10.96
C LEU A 135 3.35 -1.79 12.48
N SER A 136 3.61 -2.89 13.19
CA SER A 136 3.78 -2.88 14.65
C SER A 136 5.08 -2.24 15.14
N ILE A 137 6.04 -2.03 14.23
CA ILE A 137 7.35 -1.44 14.51
C ILE A 137 7.31 0.09 14.40
N TYR A 138 6.30 0.66 13.74
CA TYR A 138 6.07 2.10 13.57
C TYR A 138 4.95 2.60 14.48
#